data_AF-A0A946NBW1-F1
#
_entry.id   AF-A0A946NBW1-F1
#
_cell.length_a   1.000
_cell.length_b   1.000
_cell.length_c   1.000
_cell.angle_alpha   90.00
_cell.angle_beta   90.00
_cell.angle_gamma   90.00
#
_symmetry.space_group_name_H-M   'P 1'
#
loop_
_entity.id
_entity.type
_entity.pdbx_description
1 polymer ?
#
loop_
_entity_poly.entity_id
_entity_poly.type
_entity_poly.pdbx_seq_one_letter_code
_entity_poly.pdbx_strand_id
1 'polypeptide(L)' 'MAKKIKARIDPVESQLRFEANFYGDWYSESVLAAYLSEQSADASTSPLVQPDLDDSSDQKTVVKK' A
#
# COMPACT_ATOMS: atom_id res chain seq x y z
N MET A 1 10.37 10.25 -32.11
CA MET A 1 11.00 10.12 -30.77
C MET A 1 9.90 10.05 -29.72
N ALA A 2 9.46 8.85 -29.34
CA ALA A 2 8.46 8.69 -28.28
C ALA A 2 9.17 8.76 -26.92
N LYS A 3 8.93 9.82 -26.15
CA LYS A 3 9.36 9.91 -24.75
C LYS A 3 8.63 8.80 -24.01
N LYS A 4 9.32 7.71 -23.66
CA LYS A 4 8.80 6.68 -22.75
C LYS A 4 8.64 7.34 -21.39
N ILE A 5 7.47 7.92 -21.14
CA ILE A 5 7.05 8.34 -19.82
C ILE A 5 6.89 7.04 -19.03
N LYS A 6 7.95 6.63 -18.34
CA LYS A 6 7.84 5.65 -17.26
C LYS A 6 7.11 6.38 -16.15
N ALA A 7 5.79 6.42 -16.23
CA ALA A 7 4.97 6.80 -15.09
C ALA A 7 5.41 5.87 -13.97
N ARG A 8 6.03 6.44 -12.93
CA ARG A 8 6.29 5.70 -11.69
C ARG A 8 4.93 5.48 -11.08
N ILE A 9 4.31 4.36 -11.44
CA ILE A 9 3.03 3.95 -10.90
C ILE A 9 3.31 3.53 -9.46
N ASP A 10 2.62 4.16 -8.52
CA ASP A 10 2.72 3.78 -7.12
C ASP A 10 2.05 2.40 -6.94
N PRO A 11 2.78 1.39 -6.43
CA PRO A 11 2.21 0.06 -6.22
C PRO A 11 1.04 0.08 -5.23
N VAL A 12 1.07 0.96 -4.22
CA VAL A 12 -0.01 1.10 -3.22
C VAL A 12 -1.25 1.71 -3.86
N GLU A 13 -1.09 2.80 -4.63
CA GLU A 13 -2.19 3.42 -5.38
C GLU A 13 -2.85 2.41 -6.34
N SER A 14 -2.03 1.59 -7.00
CA SER A 14 -2.51 0.58 -7.95
C SER A 14 -3.36 -0.48 -7.27
N GLN A 15 -2.92 -0.95 -6.10
CA GLN A 15 -3.67 -1.92 -5.32
C GLN A 15 -4.98 -1.32 -4.80
N LEU A 16 -4.95 -0.10 -4.26
CA LEU A 16 -6.16 0.59 -3.79
C LEU A 16 -7.17 0.83 -4.92
N ARG A 17 -6.69 1.21 -6.12
CA ARG A 17 -7.55 1.34 -7.32
C ARG A 17 -8.15 0.01 -7.75
N PHE A 18 -7.37 -1.07 -7.69
CA PHE A 18 -7.88 -2.41 -7.99
C PHE A 18 -8.98 -2.80 -7.00
N GLU A 19 -8.73 -2.63 -5.69
CA GLU A 19 -9.68 -2.97 -4.63
C GLU A 19 -10.97 -2.16 -4.73
N ALA A 20 -10.87 -0.83 -4.92
CA ALA A 20 -12.04 0.04 -5.09
C ALA A 20 -12.87 -0.36 -6.32
N ASN A 21 -12.23 -0.73 -7.44
CA ASN A 21 -12.94 -1.16 -8.63
C ASN A 21 -13.50 -2.59 -8.55
N PHE A 22 -12.84 -3.47 -7.77
CA PHE A 22 -13.25 -4.87 -7.62
C PHE A 22 -14.40 -5.03 -6.61
N TYR A 23 -14.28 -4.39 -5.44
CA TYR A 23 -15.29 -4.47 -4.38
C TYR A 23 -16.41 -3.44 -4.56
N GLY A 24 -16.11 -2.26 -5.11
CA GLY A 24 -17.11 -1.22 -5.39
C GLY A 24 -17.87 -0.74 -4.15
N ASP A 25 -17.28 -0.90 -2.96
CA ASP A 25 -17.89 -0.50 -1.70
C ASP A 25 -17.36 0.87 -1.24
N TRP A 26 -18.18 1.54 -0.44
CA TRP A 26 -17.86 2.87 0.06
C TRP A 26 -16.55 2.91 0.86
N TYR A 27 -16.21 1.82 1.55
CA TYR A 27 -14.97 1.73 2.33
C TYR A 27 -13.74 1.77 1.42
N SER A 28 -13.66 0.91 0.40
CA SER A 28 -12.50 0.88 -0.49
C SER A 28 -12.34 2.19 -1.27
N GLU A 29 -13.46 2.79 -1.70
CA GLU A 29 -13.44 4.11 -2.34
C GLU A 29 -12.94 5.22 -1.39
N SER A 30 -13.36 5.19 -0.11
CA SER A 30 -12.93 6.16 0.90
C SER A 30 -11.45 6.03 1.24
N VAL A 31 -10.93 4.80 1.34
CA VAL A 31 -9.50 4.56 1.59
C VAL A 31 -8.65 5.06 0.43
N LEU A 32 -9.05 4.79 -0.83
CA LEU A 32 -8.37 5.32 -2.01
C LEU A 32 -8.39 6.86 -2.03
N ALA A 33 -9.53 7.48 -1.72
CA ALA A 33 -9.67 8.93 -1.69
C ALA A 33 -8.80 9.57 -0.60
N ALA A 34 -8.72 8.96 0.59
CA ALA A 34 -7.86 9.41 1.67
C ALA A 34 -6.38 9.34 1.26
N TYR A 35 -5.95 8.21 0.68
CA TYR A 35 -4.57 8.03 0.22
C TYR A 35 -4.14 9.06 -0.83
N LEU A 36 -5.00 9.34 -1.81
CA LEU A 36 -4.75 10.37 -2.82
C LEU A 36 -4.71 11.79 -2.22
N SER A 37 -5.54 12.03 -1.20
CA SER A 37 -5.58 13.31 -0.48
C SER A 37 -4.31 13.51 0.36
N GLU A 38 -3.84 12.48 1.05
CA GLU A 38 -2.59 12.50 1.82
C GLU A 38 -1.38 12.70 0.91
N GLN A 39 -1.28 12.00 -0.23
CA GLN A 39 -0.21 12.26 -1.20
C GLN A 39 -0.18 13.72 -1.70
N SER A 40 -1.35 14.36 -1.84
CA SER A 40 -1.42 15.76 -2.23
C SER A 40 -0.95 16.73 -1.14
N ALA A 41 -1.05 16.33 0.14
CA ALA A 41 -0.62 17.10 1.30
C ALA A 41 0.86 16.84 1.67
N ASP A 42 1.33 15.59 1.55
CA ASP A 42 2.66 15.12 1.97
C ASP A 42 3.74 15.22 0.88
N ALA A 43 3.47 15.86 -0.26
CA ALA A 43 4.52 16.26 -1.21
C ALA A 43 5.61 17.17 -0.57
N SER A 44 5.45 17.56 0.69
CA SER A 44 6.42 18.33 1.47
C SER A 44 7.13 17.56 2.60
N THR A 45 6.72 16.35 3.00
CA THR A 45 7.36 15.61 4.11
C THR A 45 7.31 14.09 3.95
N SER A 46 8.35 13.49 3.37
CA SER A 46 8.57 12.03 3.48
C SER A 46 9.27 11.69 4.80
N PRO A 47 8.79 10.67 5.52
CA PRO A 47 9.63 9.49 5.64
C PRO A 47 8.85 8.21 5.34
N LEU A 48 9.37 7.49 4.35
CA LEU A 48 9.11 6.10 4.00
C LEU A 48 9.07 5.21 5.26
N VAL A 49 7.87 4.85 5.74
CA VAL A 49 7.72 3.78 6.75
C VAL A 49 7.92 2.45 6.02
N GLN A 50 9.12 1.89 6.12
CA GLN A 50 9.36 0.50 5.78
C GLN A 50 8.68 -0.35 6.86
N PRO A 51 7.71 -1.22 6.52
CA PRO A 51 7.30 -2.24 7.48
C PRO A 51 8.49 -3.19 7.66
N ASP A 52 9.12 -3.14 8.83
CA ASP A 52 9.98 -4.21 9.31
C ASP A 52 9.11 -5.47 9.36
N LEU A 53 9.30 -6.35 8.38
CA LEU A 53 8.77 -7.70 8.42
C LEU A 53 9.63 -8.47 9.42
N ASP A 54 9.33 -8.30 10.71
CA ASP A 54 9.79 -9.20 11.76
C ASP A 54 9.26 -10.60 11.45
N ASP A 55 10.11 -11.44 10.87
CA ASP A 55 9.94 -12.89 10.71
C ASP A 55 10.04 -13.56 12.09
N SER A 56 9.18 -13.18 13.04
CA SER A 56 8.94 -13.97 14.26
C SER A 56 7.80 -14.94 13.98
N SER A 57 8.09 -15.90 13.10
CA SER A 57 7.35 -17.14 13.00
C SER A 57 7.60 -17.96 14.27
N ASP A 58 6.80 -17.68 15.29
CA ASP A 58 6.78 -18.36 16.59
C ASP A 58 6.26 -19.80 16.43
N GLN A 59 7.10 -20.68 15.84
CA GLN A 59 6.86 -22.12 15.85
C GLN A 59 7.16 -22.65 17.25
N LYS A 60 6.10 -22.72 18.07
CA LYS A 60 6.09 -23.49 19.32
C LYS A 60 6.69 -24.89 19.11
N THR A 61 7.85 -25.13 19.70
CA THR A 61 8.36 -26.49 19.91
C THR A 61 7.49 -27.17 20.97
N VAL A 62 6.66 -28.12 20.54
CA VAL A 62 5.97 -29.04 21.45
C VAL A 62 7.01 -30.03 21.99
N VAL A 63 7.50 -29.77 23.20
CA VAL A 63 8.15 -30.80 24.02
C VAL A 63 7.05 -31.68 24.60
N LYS A 64 6.95 -32.93 24.14
CA LYS A 64 6.14 -33.95 24.81
C LYS A 64 7.06 -35.01 25.40
N LYS A 65 6.88 -35.21 26.70
CA LYS A 65 7.54 -36.16 27.61
C LYS A 65 7.55 -37.59 27.10
#